data_AF-A0A2C9U004-F1
#
_entry.id   AF-A0A2C9U004-F1
#
_cell.length_a   1.000
_cell.length_b   1.000
_cell.length_c   1.000
_cell.angle_alpha   90.00
_cell.angle_beta   90.00
_cell.angle_gamma   90.00
#
_symmetry.space_group_name_H-M   'P 1'
#
loop_
_entity.id
_entity.type
_entity.pdbx_description
1 polymer ?
#
loop_
_entity_poly.entity_id
_entity_poly.type
_entity_poly.pdbx_seq_one_letter_code
_entity_poly.pdbx_strand_id
1 'polypeptide(L)' 'MVGIHEKRLRKSLSKLKGIEKVEVDANSHKVVVTGNAHRNKILRAIRRGGLKADFWSAQNDLLNAYAYGSLRFNNFNFF' A
#
# COMPACT_ATOMS: atom_id res chain seq x y z
N MET A 1 -1.94 15.43 1.31
CA MET A 1 -1.30 14.44 0.42
C MET A 1 -0.45 13.51 1.27
N VAL A 2 -0.92 12.30 1.56
CA VAL A 2 -0.09 11.28 2.24
C VAL A 2 0.65 10.53 1.14
N GLY A 3 1.74 11.12 0.66
CA GLY A 3 2.63 10.46 -0.28
C GLY A 3 3.29 9.26 0.38
N ILE A 4 3.47 8.17 -0.36
CA ILE A 4 4.26 7.04 0.12
C ILE A 4 5.66 7.54 0.49
N HIS A 5 6.06 7.36 1.75
CA HIS A 5 7.41 7.66 2.21
C HIS A 5 8.38 6.57 1.73
N GLU A 6 8.75 6.63 0.44
CA GLU A 6 9.59 5.63 -0.22
C GLU A 6 10.90 5.36 0.53
N LYS A 7 11.59 6.41 1.01
CA LYS A 7 12.82 6.26 1.80
C LYS A 7 12.61 5.41 3.06
N ARG A 8 11.48 5.60 3.75
CA ARG A 8 11.15 4.86 4.98
C ARG A 8 10.74 3.43 4.68
N LEU A 9 10.03 3.22 3.57
CA LEU A 9 9.67 1.90 3.05
C LEU A 9 10.93 1.09 2.69
N ARG A 10 11.81 1.65 1.86
CA ARG A 10 13.09 1.01 1.48
C ARG A 10 13.94 0.69 2.70
N LYS A 11 14.02 1.60 3.68
CA LYS A 11 14.74 1.35 4.95
C LYS A 11 14.11 0.23 5.79
N SER A 12 12.79 0.06 5.74
CA SER A 12 12.09 -1.01 6.46
C SER A 12 12.26 -2.37 5.78
N LEU A 13 12.22 -2.39 4.45
CA LEU A 13 12.38 -3.60 3.64
C LEU A 13 13.85 -4.06 3.56
N SER A 14 14.81 -3.15 3.55
CA SER A 14 16.25 -3.48 3.55
C SER A 14 16.69 -4.30 4.77
N LYS A 15 15.93 -4.28 5.88
CA LYS A 15 16.19 -5.10 7.08
C LYS A 15 15.76 -6.55 6.92
N LEU A 16 14.97 -6.88 5.90
CA LEU A 16 14.48 -8.24 5.68
C LEU A 16 15.45 -9.00 4.77
N LYS A 17 15.86 -10.19 5.21
CA LYS A 17 16.60 -11.13 4.37
C LYS A 17 15.67 -11.80 3.36
N GLY A 18 16.17 -12.00 2.13
CA GLY A 18 15.45 -12.71 1.06
C GLY A 18 14.61 -11.81 0.15
N ILE A 19 14.73 -10.48 0.24
CA ILE A 19 14.16 -9.56 -0.74
C ILE A 19 15.20 -9.30 -1.83
N GLU A 20 14.82 -9.49 -3.09
CA GLU A 20 15.68 -9.28 -4.26
C GLU A 20 15.37 -7.96 -4.95
N LYS A 21 14.08 -7.65 -5.14
CA LYS A 21 13.62 -6.45 -5.85
C LYS A 21 12.45 -5.81 -5.12
N VAL A 22 12.44 -4.48 -5.11
CA VAL A 22 11.32 -3.68 -4.62
C VAL A 22 10.99 -2.63 -5.67
N GLU A 23 9.77 -2.66 -6.16
CA GLU A 23 9.22 -1.68 -7.09
C GLU A 23 8.14 -0.87 -6.36
N VAL A 24 8.21 0.45 -6.49
CA VAL A 24 7.29 1.37 -5.83
C VAL A 24 6.64 2.21 -6.90
N ASP A 25 5.32 2.07 -7.02
CA ASP A 25 4.49 2.95 -7.83
C ASP A 25 3.85 3.99 -6.91
N ALA A 26 4.39 5.21 -6.96
CA ALA A 26 3.90 6.34 -6.17
C ALA A 26 2.57 6.88 -6.70
N ASN A 27 2.20 6.64 -7.95
CA ASN A 27 0.93 7.11 -8.51
C ASN A 27 -0.23 6.24 -8.02
N SER A 28 -0.05 4.93 -8.04
CA SER A 28 -1.07 3.95 -7.61
C SER A 28 -0.98 3.60 -6.13
N HIS A 29 -0.06 4.23 -5.39
CA HIS A 29 0.29 3.86 -4.02
C HIS A 29 0.56 2.35 -3.83
N LYS A 30 1.18 1.72 -4.83
CA LYS A 30 1.37 0.28 -4.90
C LYS A 30 2.84 -0.07 -4.70
N VAL A 31 3.09 -1.12 -3.93
CA VAL A 31 4.44 -1.62 -3.70
C VAL A 31 4.48 -3.09 -4.08
N VAL A 32 5.40 -3.44 -4.97
CA VAL A 32 5.65 -4.82 -5.39
C VAL A 32 7.00 -5.24 -4.83
N VAL A 33 7.01 -6.34 -4.09
CA VAL A 33 8.21 -6.90 -3.49
C VAL A 33 8.44 -8.28 -4.11
N THR A 34 9.59 -8.48 -4.72
CA THR A 34 10.02 -9.75 -5.31
C THR A 34 11.14 -10.34 -4.47
N GLY A 35 11.00 -11.63 -4.14
CA GLY A 35 12.02 -12.39 -3.42
C GLY A 35 11.41 -13.51 -2.58
N ASN A 36 12.28 -14.31 -1.97
CA ASN A 36 11.92 -15.43 -1.12
C ASN A 36 11.76 -15.01 0.36
N ALA A 37 10.82 -14.10 0.62
CA ALA A 37 10.49 -13.63 1.96
C ALA A 37 9.01 -13.86 2.28
N HIS A 38 8.73 -14.32 3.49
CA HIS A 38 7.36 -14.61 3.90
C HIS A 38 6.50 -13.33 3.95
N ARG A 39 5.35 -13.34 3.27
CA ARG A 39 4.44 -12.18 3.12
C ARG A 39 4.09 -11.48 4.43
N ASN A 40 3.82 -12.23 5.51
CA ASN A 40 3.48 -11.63 6.81
C ASN A 40 4.68 -10.94 7.47
N LYS A 41 5.92 -11.40 7.23
CA LYS A 41 7.12 -10.71 7.73
C LYS A 41 7.30 -9.35 7.04
N ILE A 42 7.01 -9.29 5.73
CA ILE A 42 7.04 -8.05 4.94
C ILE A 42 6.04 -7.04 5.52
N LEU A 43 4.78 -7.45 5.67
CA LEU A 43 3.73 -6.59 6.22
C LEU A 43 4.07 -6.06 7.63
N ARG A 44 4.57 -6.94 8.50
CA ARG A 44 5.01 -6.55 9.86
C ARG A 44 6.20 -5.58 9.85
N ALA A 45 7.12 -5.71 8.90
CA ALA A 45 8.24 -4.77 8.78
C ALA A 45 7.77 -3.37 8.36
N ILE A 46 6.83 -3.30 7.42
CA ILE A 46 6.25 -2.04 6.94
C ILE A 46 5.47 -1.35 8.07
N ARG A 47 4.64 -2.10 8.81
CA ARG A 47 3.89 -1.57 9.97
C ARG A 47 4.81 -1.07 11.09
N ARG A 48 5.92 -1.76 11.35
CA ARG A 48 6.98 -1.28 12.26
C ARG A 48 7.66 -0.01 11.77
N GLY A 49 7.68 0.22 10.46
CA GLY A 49 8.13 1.47 9.85
C GLY A 49 7.16 2.65 10.03
N GLY A 50 6.01 2.46 10.68
CA GLY A 50 4.97 3.48 10.85
C GLY A 50 4.13 3.69 9.59
N LEU A 51 4.18 2.77 8.64
CA LEU A 51 3.42 2.80 7.40
C LEU A 51 2.21 1.88 7.54
N LYS A 52 1.02 2.37 7.20
CA LYS A 52 -0.15 1.51 7.00
C LYS A 52 -0.03 0.86 5.63
N ALA A 53 -0.04 -0.45 5.59
CA ALA A 53 -0.01 -1.24 4.37
C ALA A 53 -0.88 -2.48 4.59
N ASP A 54 -1.53 -2.89 3.51
CA ASP A 54 -2.37 -4.09 3.42
C ASP A 54 -1.97 -4.87 2.17
N PHE A 55 -2.34 -6.16 2.12
CA PHE A 55 -2.06 -6.97 0.95
C PHE A 55 -2.92 -6.51 -0.23
N TRP A 56 -2.28 -6.40 -1.39
CA TRP A 56 -2.99 -6.18 -2.63
C TRP A 56 -3.91 -7.37 -2.93
N SER A 57 -5.19 -7.10 -3.16
CA SER A 57 -6.18 -8.10 -3.55
C SER A 57 -7.07 -7.48 -4.62
N ALA A 58 -7.32 -8.19 -5.72
CA ALA A 58 -8.12 -7.66 -6.84
C ALA A 58 -9.54 -7.23 -6.41
N GLN A 59 -10.11 -7.88 -5.40
CA GLN A 59 -11.40 -7.52 -4.81
C GLN A 59 -11.39 -6.18 -4.06
N ASN A 60 -10.26 -5.83 -3.42
CA ASN A 60 -10.11 -4.54 -2.75
C ASN A 60 -10.06 -3.40 -3.74
N ASP A 61 -9.54 -3.63 -4.95
CA ASP A 61 -9.41 -2.59 -5.97
C ASP A 61 -10.77 -2.16 -6.51
N LEU A 62 -11.65 -3.13 -6.77
CA LEU A 62 -13.05 -2.85 -7.14
C LEU A 62 -13.79 -2.14 -6.00
N LEU A 63 -13.72 -2.64 -4.77
CA LEU A 63 -14.36 -2.00 -3.62
C LEU A 63 -13.85 -0.58 -3.38
N ASN A 64 -12.55 -0.34 -3.52
CA ASN A 64 -11.95 0.98 -3.36
C ASN A 64 -12.38 1.91 -4.50
N ALA A 65 -12.45 1.43 -5.74
CA ALA A 65 -12.99 2.19 -6.87
C ALA A 65 -14.47 2.55 -6.68
N TYR A 66 -15.30 1.61 -6.19
CA TYR A 66 -16.70 1.86 -5.83
C TYR A 66 -16.82 2.85 -4.66
N ALA A 67 -15.97 2.74 -3.63
CA ALA A 67 -15.97 3.67 -2.49
C ALA A 67 -15.53 5.08 -2.90
N TYR A 68 -14.48 5.22 -3.73
CA TYR A 68 -14.05 6.50 -4.28
C TYR A 68 -15.11 7.12 -5.21
N GLY A 69 -15.84 6.30 -5.97
CA GLY A 69 -16.99 6.74 -6.76
C GLY A 69 -18.15 7.21 -5.87
N SER A 70 -18.52 6.42 -4.86
CA SER A 70 -19.65 6.70 -3.96
C SER A 70 -19.43 7.92 -3.06
N LEU A 71 -18.20 8.17 -2.60
CA LEU A 71 -17.85 9.35 -1.80
C LEU A 71 -17.88 10.68 -2.59
N ARG A 72 -17.93 10.64 -3.93
CA ARG A 72 -18.07 11.84 -4.77
C ARG A 72 -19.53 12.21 -5.10
N PHE A 73 -20.48 11.29 -4.92
CA PHE A 73 -21.89 11.53 -5.25
C PHE A 73 -22.79 11.85 -4.04
N ASN A 74 -22.26 11.88 -2.81
CA ASN A 74 -23.07 12.20 -1.62
C ASN A 74 -23.07 13.70 -1.25
N ASN A 75 -22.86 14.61 -2.20
CA ASN A 75 -23.17 16.02 -2.03
C ASN A 75 -24.50 16.36 -2.72
N PHE A 76 -25.57 15.64 -2.35
CA PHE A 76 -26.92 16.11 -2.64
C PHE A 76 -27.31 17.11 -1.56
N ASN A 77 -27.15 18.39 -1.91
CA ASN A 77 -27.72 19.50 -1.18
C ASN A 77 -29.25 19.30 -1.18
N PHE A 78 -29.86 19.16 0.00
CA PHE A 78 -31.31 19.28 0.17
C PHE A 78 -31.60 20.50 1.05
N PHE A 79 -32.42 21.39 0.47
CA PHE A 79 -32.93 22.69 0.93
C PHE A 79 -31.98 23.88 0.96
#